data_AF-A0AAC9HJH7-F1
#
_entry.id   AF-A0AAC9HJH7-F1
#
_cell.length_a   1.000
_cell.length_b   1.000
_cell.length_c   1.000
_cell.angle_alpha   90.00
_cell.angle_beta   90.00
_cell.angle_gamma   90.00
#
_symmetry.space_group_name_H-M   'P 1'
#
loop_
_entity.id
_entity.type
_entity.pdbx_description
1 polymer ?
#
loop_
_entity_poly.entity_id
_entity_poly.type
_entity_poly.pdbx_seq_one_letter_code
_entity_poly.pdbx_strand_id
1 'polypeptide(L)'
;MGASPWQIIVRVMLPEATPSLVSGFVLTTITLIGYSAMADVVGGGGLGTLAYQYGFQRYQNDVMVITVVLLIIMVQIIQVVGDRIVARLSRR
;
A
#
# COMPACT_ATOMS: atom_id res chain seq x y z
N MET A 1 12.74 35.29 16.19
CA MET A 1 11.42 34.68 15.94
C MET A 1 11.12 33.71 17.09
N GLY A 2 10.26 34.08 18.04
CA GLY A 2 10.10 33.40 19.34
C GLY A 2 9.06 32.28 19.36
N ALA A 3 9.08 31.37 18.39
CA ALA A 3 8.21 30.20 18.40
C ALA A 3 8.79 29.11 19.31
N SER A 4 7.97 28.50 20.17
CA SER A 4 8.41 27.36 20.97
C SER A 4 8.71 26.16 20.08
N PRO A 5 9.61 25.22 20.47
CA PRO A 5 9.91 24.03 19.68
C PRO A 5 8.66 23.25 19.25
N TRP A 6 7.66 23.19 20.13
CA TRP A 6 6.37 22.55 19.84
C TRP A 6 5.57 23.28 18.76
N GLN A 7 5.60 24.61 18.75
CA GLN A 7 4.94 25.40 17.69
C GLN A 7 5.60 25.17 16.34
N ILE A 8 6.94 25.02 16.29
CA ILE A 8 7.67 24.74 15.05
C ILE A 8 7.29 23.37 14.49
N ILE A 9 7.28 22.32 15.34
CA ILE A 9 6.92 20.97 14.92
C ILE A 9 5.50 20.94 14.36
N VAL A 10 4.53 21.50 15.09
CA VAL A 10 3.12 21.36 14.74
C VAL A 10 2.69 22.31 13.62
N ARG A 11 3.23 23.53 13.57
CA ARG A 11 2.78 24.54 12.59
C ARG A 11 3.64 24.65 11.35
N VAL A 12 4.85 24.09 11.36
CA VAL A 12 5.77 24.17 10.22
C VAL A 12 6.11 22.77 9.72
N MET A 13 6.76 21.96 10.55
CA MET A 13 7.29 20.66 10.11
C MET A 13 6.18 19.66 9.74
N LEU A 14 5.11 19.57 10.53
CA LEU A 14 4.00 18.64 10.26
C LEU A 14 3.27 18.98 8.94
N PRO A 15 2.78 20.21 8.71
CA PRO A 15 2.17 20.62 7.45
C PRO A 15 3.07 20.34 6.23
N GLU A 16 4.35 20.69 6.35
CA GLU A 16 5.35 20.51 5.29
C GLU A 16 5.65 19.02 5.00
N ALA A 17 5.62 18.16 6.02
CA ALA A 17 5.81 16.72 5.87
C ALA A 17 4.51 15.95 5.54
N THR A 18 3.33 16.59 5.52
CA THR A 18 2.08 15.87 5.25
C THR A 18 2.07 15.09 3.93
N PRO A 19 2.59 15.60 2.79
CA PRO A 19 2.55 14.84 1.54
C PRO A 19 3.45 13.59 1.62
N SER A 20 4.63 13.70 2.26
CA SER A 20 5.55 12.57 2.40
C SER A 20 5.05 11.51 3.38
N LEU A 21 4.37 11.92 4.46
CA LEU A 21 3.72 11.00 5.39
C LEU A 21 2.60 10.21 4.72
N VAL A 22 1.79 10.86 3.88
CA VAL A 22 0.73 10.17 3.14
C VAL A 22 1.31 9.21 2.10
N SER A 23 2.35 9.61 1.37
CA SER A 23 3.06 8.68 0.47
C SER A 23 3.61 7.46 1.21
N GLY A 24 4.22 7.67 2.38
CA GLY A 24 4.72 6.60 3.24
C GLY A 24 3.61 5.66 3.73
N PHE A 25 2.44 6.20 4.04
CA PHE A 25 1.26 5.42 4.42
C PHE A 25 0.73 4.56 3.27
N VAL A 26 0.66 5.13 2.05
CA VAL A 26 0.25 4.39 0.84
C VAL A 26 1.21 3.23 0.59
N LEU A 27 2.52 3.49 0.63
CA LEU A 27 3.54 2.45 0.47
C LEU A 27 3.43 1.37 1.54
N THR A 28 3.23 1.75 2.81
CA THR A 28 3.07 0.80 3.92
C THR A 28 1.83 -0.07 3.74
N THR A 29 0.74 0.51 3.21
CA THR A 29 -0.49 -0.26 2.90
C THR A 29 -0.21 -1.30 1.82
N ILE A 30 0.53 -0.93 0.77
CA ILE A 30 0.91 -1.83 -0.32
C ILE A 30 1.83 -2.95 0.18
N THR A 31 2.80 -2.64 1.03
CA THR A 31 3.69 -3.66 1.60
C THR A 31 2.93 -4.63 2.51
N LEU A 32 1.96 -4.14 3.30
CA LEU A 32 1.08 -4.99 4.11
C LEU A 32 0.22 -5.94 3.25
N ILE A 33 -0.24 -5.49 2.09
CA ILE A 33 -0.93 -6.39 1.13
C ILE A 33 0.00 -7.50 0.66
N GLY A 34 1.25 -7.17 0.31
CA GLY A 34 2.27 -8.16 -0.05
C GLY A 34 2.55 -9.15 1.08
N TYR A 35 2.65 -8.66 2.31
CA TYR A 35 2.82 -9.50 3.50
C TYR A 35 1.59 -10.39 3.76
N SER A 36 0.38 -9.88 3.56
CA SER A 36 -0.85 -10.68 3.64
C SER A 36 -0.86 -11.80 2.61
N ALA A 37 -0.44 -11.53 1.36
CA ALA A 37 -0.36 -12.55 0.32
C ALA A 37 0.67 -13.65 0.63
N MET A 38 1.73 -13.33 1.39
CA MET A 38 2.66 -14.35 1.91
C MET A 38 2.09 -15.08 3.12
N ALA A 39 1.38 -14.38 4.03
CA ALA A 39 0.71 -14.98 5.18
C ALA A 39 -0.39 -15.98 4.77
N ASP A 40 -1.00 -15.78 3.60
CA ASP A 40 -1.97 -16.69 2.98
C ASP A 40 -1.43 -18.11 2.76
N VAL A 41 -0.12 -18.29 2.65
CA VAL A 41 0.54 -19.61 2.57
C VAL A 41 0.41 -20.39 3.88
N VAL A 42 0.32 -19.69 5.01
CA VAL A 42 0.20 -20.26 6.36
C VAL A 42 -1.28 -20.43 6.78
N GLY A 43 -2.22 -20.13 5.89
CA GLY A 43 -3.66 -20.26 6.15
C GLY A 43 -4.40 -18.94 6.41
N GLY A 44 -3.84 -17.80 5.98
CA GLY A 44 -4.46 -16.47 6.13
C GLY A 44 -5.80 -16.26 5.42
N GLY A 45 -6.14 -17.07 4.41
CA GLY A 45 -7.49 -17.12 3.84
C GLY A 45 -7.83 -16.02 2.82
N GLY A 46 -6.85 -15.54 2.04
CA GLY A 46 -7.02 -14.50 1.02
C GLY A 46 -6.79 -14.93 -0.43
N LEU A 47 -6.63 -13.93 -1.32
CA LEU A 47 -6.35 -14.13 -2.75
C LEU A 47 -5.01 -14.83 -3.00
N GLY A 48 -4.02 -14.63 -2.11
CA GLY A 48 -2.76 -15.35 -2.15
C GLY A 48 -2.91 -16.85 -1.89
N THR A 49 -3.94 -17.25 -1.13
CA THR A 49 -4.22 -18.67 -0.87
C THR A 49 -4.68 -19.35 -2.16
N LEU A 50 -5.50 -18.68 -2.99
CA LEU A 50 -5.91 -19.21 -4.29
C LEU A 50 -4.73 -19.33 -5.25
N ALA A 51 -3.88 -18.30 -5.30
CA ALA A 51 -2.65 -18.31 -6.10
C ALA A 51 -1.72 -19.45 -5.70
N TYR A 52 -1.54 -19.68 -4.39
CA TYR A 52 -0.66 -20.71 -3.88
C TYR A 52 -1.24 -22.12 -4.05
N GLN A 53 -2.49 -22.35 -3.64
CA GLN A 53 -3.07 -23.70 -3.64
C GLN A 53 -3.46 -24.18 -5.05
N TYR A 54 -4.06 -23.31 -5.86
CA TYR A 54 -4.51 -23.69 -7.20
C TYR A 54 -3.47 -23.35 -8.26
N GLY A 55 -2.92 -22.14 -8.21
CA GLY A 55 -1.90 -21.72 -9.17
C GLY A 55 -0.61 -22.52 -9.03
N PHE A 56 0.05 -22.42 -7.87
CA PHE A 56 1.38 -23.00 -7.66
C PHE A 56 1.34 -24.49 -7.36
N GLN A 57 0.61 -24.94 -6.33
CA GLN A 57 0.62 -26.35 -5.92
C GLN A 57 -0.01 -27.29 -6.94
N ARG A 58 -1.08 -26.87 -7.62
CA ARG A 58 -1.78 -27.67 -8.64
C ARG A 58 -1.34 -27.35 -10.06
N TYR A 59 -0.33 -26.49 -10.25
CA TYR A 59 0.18 -26.06 -11.56
C TYR A 59 -0.90 -25.51 -12.51
N GLN A 60 -1.97 -24.91 -11.97
CA GLN A 60 -3.02 -24.29 -12.77
C GLN A 60 -2.60 -22.86 -13.13
N ASN A 61 -1.79 -22.74 -14.19
CA ASN A 61 -1.22 -21.46 -14.63
C ASN A 61 -2.28 -20.38 -14.88
N ASP A 62 -3.47 -20.76 -15.36
CA ASP A 62 -4.58 -19.83 -15.59
C ASP A 62 -5.00 -19.12 -14.29
N VAL A 63 -5.17 -19.90 -13.20
CA VAL A 63 -5.53 -19.36 -11.88
C VAL A 63 -4.40 -18.52 -11.31
N MET A 64 -3.15 -18.94 -11.51
CA MET A 64 -1.97 -18.18 -11.09
C MET A 64 -1.94 -16.79 -11.75
N VAL A 65 -2.12 -16.72 -13.07
CA VAL A 65 -2.08 -15.46 -13.80
C VAL A 65 -3.24 -14.56 -13.39
N ILE A 66 -4.46 -15.09 -13.30
CA ILE A 66 -5.65 -14.31 -12.90
C ILE A 66 -5.45 -13.70 -11.51
N THR A 67 -4.99 -14.49 -10.54
CA THR A 67 -4.79 -14.02 -9.16
C THR A 67 -3.68 -12.97 -9.07
N VAL A 68 -2.55 -13.14 -9.77
CA VAL A 68 -1.48 -12.14 -9.84
C VAL A 68 -1.96 -10.84 -10.47
N VAL A 69 -2.69 -10.91 -11.59
CA VAL A 69 -3.25 -9.71 -12.24
C VAL A 69 -4.22 -8.98 -11.33
N LEU A 70 -5.08 -9.70 -10.60
CA LEU A 70 -5.99 -9.10 -9.62
C LEU A 70 -5.24 -8.37 -8.50
N LEU A 71 -4.17 -8.97 -7.96
CA LEU A 71 -3.33 -8.34 -6.94
C LEU A 71 -2.65 -7.07 -7.48
N ILE A 72 -2.12 -7.12 -8.71
CA ILE A 72 -1.52 -5.96 -9.37
C ILE A 72 -2.55 -4.84 -9.54
N ILE A 73 -3.75 -5.15 -10.03
CA ILE A 73 -4.81 -4.16 -10.20
C ILE A 73 -5.18 -3.52 -8.86
N MET A 74 -5.31 -4.32 -7.80
CA MET A 74 -5.62 -3.81 -6.46
C MET A 74 -4.54 -2.85 -5.94
N VAL A 75 -3.27 -3.23 -6.06
CA VAL A 75 -2.13 -2.37 -5.67
C VAL A 75 -2.13 -1.08 -6.50
N GLN A 76 -2.38 -1.17 -7.81
CA GLN A 76 -2.41 -0.01 -8.69
C GLN A 76 -3.56 0.94 -8.36
N ILE A 77 -4.74 0.43 -7.98
CA ILE A 77 -5.85 1.28 -7.53
C ILE A 77 -5.42 2.08 -6.28
N ILE A 78 -4.80 1.42 -5.31
CA ILE A 78 -4.34 2.06 -4.07
C ILE A 78 -3.26 3.09 -4.37
N GLN A 79 -2.28 2.75 -5.21
CA GLN A 79 -1.20 3.65 -5.61
C GLN A 79 -1.75 4.89 -6.31
N VAL A 80 -2.61 4.73 -7.32
CA VAL A 80 -3.19 5.84 -8.07
C VAL A 80 -4.06 6.74 -7.19
N VAL A 81 -4.83 6.16 -6.26
CA VAL A 81 -5.61 6.93 -5.29
C VAL A 81 -4.68 7.69 -4.35
N GLY A 82 -3.66 7.02 -3.82
CA GLY A 82 -2.63 7.60 -2.96
C GLY A 82 -1.91 8.77 -3.61
N ASP A 83 -1.40 8.58 -4.83
CA ASP A 83 -0.70 9.61 -5.60
C ASP A 83 -1.59 10.82 -5.88
N ARG A 84 -2.89 10.60 -6.16
CA ARG A 84 -3.84 11.71 -6.32
C ARG A 84 -4.06 12.49 -5.02
N ILE A 85 -4.08 11.82 -3.87
CA ILE A 85 -4.19 12.48 -2.56
C ILE A 85 -2.92 13.29 -2.28
N VAL A 86 -1.75 12.69 -2.48
CA VAL A 86 -0.45 13.35 -2.31
C VAL A 86 -0.32 14.56 -3.22
N ALA A 87 -0.70 14.43 -4.51
CA ALA A 87 -0.66 15.52 -5.48
C ALA A 87 -1.66 16.66 -5.20
N ARG A 88 -2.68 16.43 -4.37
CA ARG A 88 -3.57 17.48 -3.86
C ARG A 88 -2.98 18.16 -2.63
N LEU A 89 -2.30 17.42 -1.76
CA LEU A 89 -1.64 17.95 -0.57
C LEU A 89 -0.39 18.75 -0.90
N SER A 90 0.39 18.33 -1.90
CA SER A 90 1.62 19.02 -2.33
C SER A 90 1.38 20.32 -3.12
N ARG A 91 0.14 20.57 -3.56
CA ARG A 91 -0.25 21.82 -4.25
C ARG A 91 -0.69 22.93 -3.29
N ARG A 92 -0.63 22.69 -1.98
CA ARG A 92 -0.89 23.69 -0.93
C ARG A 92 0.42 24.13 -0.31
#